data_AF-A0A368G3E1-F1
#
_entry.id   AF-A0A368G3E1-F1
#
_cell.length_a   1.000
_cell.length_b   1.000
_cell.length_c   1.000
_cell.angle_alpha   90.00
_cell.angle_beta   90.00
_cell.angle_gamma   90.00
#
_symmetry.space_group_name_H-M   'P 1'
#
loop_
_entity.id
_entity.type
_entity.pdbx_description
1 polymer ?
#
loop_
_entity_poly.entity_id
_entity_poly.type
_entity_poly.pdbx_seq_one_letter_code
_entity_poly.pdbx_strand_id
1 'polypeptide(L)'
;MANLFKLNKSQRRFFTCWGKLHVKMAFLVIILVTLFAEILETVSYVMVGWHQSSLLTYAIEIWEYIVTISMIMAFIQESAAMMLPFVGQMFVVVVMMLIMFFQLLFCALVPYSSLAEQFFSDGHYTLVEREKKLLSILITVGLFTFVAGWFLRVALATYQYFDYMSMKKARRAGRANNEQLPALVQQDALPPQPPAPAQSFPNPNFGNSDDEDEVFQKSQRPGVEIV
;
A
#
# COMPACT_ATOMS: atom_id res chain seq x y z
N MET A 1 11.06 12.64 13.51
CA MET A 1 11.29 11.28 12.94
C MET A 1 10.85 10.12 13.85
N ALA A 2 10.74 10.27 15.18
CA ALA A 2 10.41 9.15 16.10
C ALA A 2 9.02 8.48 15.93
N ASN A 3 8.08 9.06 15.16
CA ASN A 3 6.76 8.47 14.92
C ASN A 3 6.64 7.71 13.59
N LEU A 4 7.71 7.61 12.80
CA LEU A 4 7.65 7.00 11.46
C LEU A 4 7.37 5.48 11.52
N PHE A 5 7.74 4.84 12.62
CA PHE A 5 7.48 3.42 12.88
C PHE A 5 6.26 3.15 13.77
N LYS A 6 5.42 4.16 14.08
CA LYS A 6 4.16 3.88 14.79
C LYS A 6 3.18 3.24 13.82
N LEU A 7 3.08 1.91 13.90
CA LEU A 7 2.09 1.14 13.15
C LEU A 7 0.73 1.22 13.84
N ASN A 8 -0.30 1.65 13.09
CA ASN A 8 -1.67 1.55 13.58
C ASN A 8 -2.18 0.11 13.40
N LYS A 9 -1.98 -0.73 14.41
CA LYS A 9 -2.39 -2.14 14.39
C LYS A 9 -3.91 -2.36 14.47
N SER A 10 -4.71 -1.32 14.70
CA SER A 10 -6.17 -1.51 14.89
C SER A 10 -6.93 -1.87 13.62
N GLN A 11 -6.37 -1.61 12.42
CA GLN A 11 -7.05 -1.84 11.15
C GLN A 11 -6.43 -3.00 10.37
N ARG A 12 -7.07 -4.18 10.45
CA ARG A 12 -6.64 -5.41 9.75
C ARG A 12 -6.54 -5.27 8.22
N ARG A 13 -7.26 -4.32 7.62
CA ARG A 13 -7.24 -4.06 6.16
C ARG A 13 -5.88 -3.63 5.60
N PHE A 14 -4.99 -3.12 6.45
CA PHE A 14 -3.65 -2.66 6.03
C PHE A 14 -2.55 -3.67 6.33
N PHE A 15 -2.90 -4.95 6.38
CA PHE A 15 -1.94 -6.04 6.52
C PHE A 15 -1.96 -6.95 5.29
N THR A 16 -0.76 -7.36 4.88
CA THR A 16 -0.46 -8.29 3.80
C THR A 16 0.06 -9.62 4.39
N CYS A 17 0.25 -10.63 3.54
CA CYS A 17 0.77 -11.95 3.94
C CYS A 17 -0.03 -12.58 5.10
N TRP A 18 -1.31 -12.85 4.87
CA TRP A 18 -2.26 -13.39 5.87
C TRP A 18 -2.34 -12.58 7.16
N GLY A 19 -2.28 -11.26 7.06
CA GLY A 19 -2.45 -10.38 8.22
C GLY A 19 -1.19 -10.20 9.07
N LYS A 20 -0.05 -10.79 8.67
CA LYS A 20 1.19 -10.77 9.46
C LYS A 20 2.08 -9.55 9.17
N LEU A 21 2.04 -9.01 7.96
CA LEU A 21 2.95 -7.94 7.53
C LEU A 21 2.18 -6.66 7.22
N HIS A 22 2.33 -5.63 8.04
CA HIS A 22 1.72 -4.34 7.76
C HIS A 22 2.25 -3.75 6.46
N VAL A 23 1.35 -3.16 5.67
CA VAL A 23 1.62 -2.63 4.32
C VAL A 23 2.78 -1.63 4.31
N LYS A 24 2.89 -0.76 5.33
CA LYS A 24 4.05 0.16 5.47
C LYS A 24 5.40 -0.57 5.60
N MET A 25 5.44 -1.70 6.31
CA MET A 25 6.68 -2.49 6.45
C MET A 25 6.96 -3.29 5.18
N ALA A 26 5.92 -3.83 4.55
CA ALA A 26 6.06 -4.46 3.23
C ALA A 26 6.63 -3.48 2.20
N PHE A 27 6.13 -2.23 2.19
CA PHE A 27 6.63 -1.20 1.29
C PHE A 27 8.08 -0.81 1.58
N LEU A 28 8.48 -0.75 2.87
CA LEU A 28 9.89 -0.55 3.23
C LEU A 28 10.78 -1.68 2.69
N VAL A 29 10.34 -2.94 2.82
CA VAL A 29 11.07 -4.09 2.27
C VAL A 29 11.22 -3.96 0.75
N ILE A 30 10.16 -3.56 0.05
CA ILE A 30 10.21 -3.32 -1.40
C ILE A 30 11.24 -2.24 -1.73
N ILE A 31 11.24 -1.10 -1.02
CA ILE A 31 12.24 -0.03 -1.22
C ILE A 31 13.67 -0.56 -1.05
N LEU A 32 13.93 -1.37 -0.01
CA LEU A 32 15.26 -1.92 0.23
C LEU A 32 15.68 -2.90 -0.87
N VAL A 33 14.76 -3.75 -1.34
CA VAL A 33 15.03 -4.68 -2.45
C VAL A 33 15.28 -3.92 -3.75
N THR A 34 14.49 -2.88 -4.04
CA THR A 34 14.70 -2.02 -5.22
C THR A 34 16.04 -1.32 -5.15
N LEU A 35 16.40 -0.68 -4.04
CA LEU A 35 17.71 -0.03 -3.89
C LEU A 35 18.86 -1.02 -4.05
N PHE A 36 18.73 -2.23 -3.52
CA PHE A 36 19.74 -3.26 -3.69
C PHE A 36 19.88 -3.69 -5.17
N ALA A 37 18.76 -3.86 -5.88
CA ALA A 37 18.77 -4.17 -7.31
C ALA A 37 19.45 -3.07 -8.14
N GLU A 38 19.10 -1.81 -7.90
CA GLU A 38 19.68 -0.62 -8.56
C GLU A 38 21.19 -0.52 -8.35
N ILE A 39 21.67 -0.81 -7.12
CA ILE A 39 23.10 -0.84 -6.82
C ILE A 39 23.80 -1.97 -7.59
N LEU A 40 23.21 -3.18 -7.61
CA LEU A 40 23.78 -4.30 -8.35
C LEU A 40 23.83 -4.02 -9.85
N GLU A 41 22.79 -3.42 -10.40
CA GLU A 41 22.72 -3.02 -11.80
C GLU A 41 23.77 -1.96 -12.12
N THR A 42 23.89 -0.91 -11.31
CA THR A 42 24.92 0.12 -11.46
C THR A 42 26.33 -0.48 -11.42
N VAL A 43 26.58 -1.40 -10.48
CA VAL A 43 27.87 -2.12 -10.39
C VAL A 43 28.12 -2.96 -11.64
N SER A 44 27.07 -3.61 -12.18
CA SER A 44 27.17 -4.39 -13.41
C SER A 44 27.56 -3.53 -14.62
N TYR A 45 27.00 -2.32 -14.74
CA TYR A 45 27.37 -1.37 -15.79
C TYR A 45 28.83 -0.93 -15.69
N VAL A 46 29.34 -0.72 -14.48
CA VAL A 46 30.75 -0.37 -14.25
C VAL A 46 31.68 -1.53 -14.60
N MET A 47 31.32 -2.77 -14.23
CA MET A 47 32.18 -3.95 -14.44
C MET A 47 32.19 -4.46 -15.89
N VAL A 48 31.07 -4.44 -16.58
CA VAL A 48 30.95 -4.93 -17.97
C VAL A 48 31.42 -3.88 -18.99
N GLY A 49 31.64 -2.64 -18.54
CA GLY A 49 32.03 -1.50 -19.36
C GLY A 49 30.83 -0.91 -20.12
N TRP A 50 30.83 0.41 -20.32
CA TRP A 50 29.81 1.10 -21.12
C TRP A 50 29.81 0.57 -22.56
N HIS A 51 28.93 -0.40 -22.84
CA HIS A 51 28.51 -0.69 -24.20
C HIS A 51 27.66 0.48 -24.72
N GLN A 52 27.53 0.61 -26.05
CA GLN A 52 26.69 1.62 -26.67
C GLN A 52 25.21 1.43 -26.28
N SER A 53 24.81 2.03 -25.15
CA SER A 53 23.44 2.01 -24.67
C SER A 53 22.57 2.85 -25.60
N SER A 54 21.42 2.30 -25.99
CA SER A 54 20.43 3.04 -26.78
C SER A 54 19.84 4.20 -25.97
N LEU A 55 19.33 5.24 -26.64
CA LEU A 55 18.62 6.34 -25.97
C LEU A 55 17.43 5.85 -25.12
N LEU A 56 16.78 4.76 -25.55
CA LEU A 56 15.68 4.13 -24.81
C LEU A 56 16.18 3.55 -23.47
N THR A 57 17.33 2.88 -23.48
CA THR A 57 17.94 2.32 -22.27
C THR A 57 18.20 3.42 -21.24
N TYR A 58 18.79 4.55 -21.69
CA TYR A 58 18.99 5.71 -20.80
C TYR A 58 17.69 6.31 -20.29
N ALA A 59 16.63 6.37 -21.11
CA ALA A 59 15.34 6.88 -20.68
C ALA A 59 14.67 5.98 -19.62
N ILE A 60 14.79 4.65 -19.76
CA ILE A 60 14.29 3.68 -18.79
C ILE A 60 15.06 3.80 -17.47
N GLU A 61 16.39 3.86 -17.53
CA GLU A 61 17.26 4.04 -16.36
C GLU A 61 16.89 5.32 -15.57
N ILE A 62 16.75 6.46 -16.27
CA ILE A 62 16.35 7.72 -15.62
C ILE A 62 14.96 7.59 -14.97
N TRP A 63 14.03 6.91 -15.64
CA TRP A 63 12.69 6.67 -15.11
C TRP A 63 12.72 5.81 -13.85
N GLU A 64 13.55 4.77 -13.81
CA GLU A 64 13.73 3.90 -12.64
C GLU A 64 14.28 4.68 -11.44
N TYR A 65 15.26 5.57 -11.64
CA TYR A 65 15.70 6.49 -10.59
C TYR A 65 14.59 7.42 -10.10
N ILE A 66 13.78 7.98 -11.00
CA ILE A 66 12.63 8.83 -10.62
C ILE A 66 11.66 8.03 -9.74
N VAL A 67 11.36 6.79 -10.13
CA VAL A 67 10.49 5.92 -9.36
C VAL A 67 11.09 5.59 -8.00
N THR A 68 12.36 5.19 -7.93
CA THR A 68 13.06 4.87 -6.67
C THR A 68 13.08 6.07 -5.71
N ILE A 69 13.41 7.27 -6.19
CA ILE A 69 13.38 8.50 -5.39
C ILE A 69 11.95 8.81 -4.92
N SER A 70 10.95 8.68 -5.82
CA SER A 70 9.55 8.92 -5.47
C SER A 70 9.05 7.98 -4.38
N MET A 71 9.47 6.70 -4.40
CA MET A 71 9.12 5.70 -3.38
C MET A 71 9.69 6.07 -2.01
N ILE A 72 10.96 6.50 -1.96
CA ILE A 72 11.61 6.95 -0.72
C ILE A 72 10.87 8.17 -0.15
N MET A 73 10.58 9.15 -1.01
CA MET A 73 9.84 10.35 -0.63
C MET A 73 8.42 10.02 -0.16
N ALA A 74 7.73 9.10 -0.84
CA ALA A 74 6.41 8.62 -0.44
C ALA A 74 6.44 7.98 0.95
N PHE A 75 7.47 7.19 1.26
CA PHE A 75 7.63 6.56 2.56
C PHE A 75 7.88 7.57 3.69
N ILE A 76 8.73 8.57 3.45
CA ILE A 76 9.07 9.60 4.45
C ILE A 76 7.89 10.54 4.70
N GLN A 77 7.24 11.01 3.64
CA GLN A 77 6.16 12.00 3.71
C GLN A 77 4.79 11.37 3.97
N GLU A 78 4.67 10.04 3.85
CA GLU A 78 3.39 9.32 3.85
C GLU A 78 2.40 9.91 2.83
N SER A 79 2.91 10.26 1.64
CA SER A 79 2.16 10.92 0.57
C SER A 79 1.69 9.92 -0.47
N ALA A 80 0.37 9.89 -0.72
CA ALA A 80 -0.23 9.02 -1.73
C ALA A 80 0.16 9.43 -3.17
N ALA A 81 0.30 10.73 -3.44
CA ALA A 81 0.67 11.22 -4.77
C ALA A 81 2.06 10.74 -5.21
N MET A 82 3.01 10.67 -4.27
CA MET A 82 4.38 10.22 -4.54
C MET A 82 4.47 8.70 -4.79
N MET A 83 3.41 7.94 -4.51
CA MET A 83 3.34 6.51 -4.84
C MET A 83 2.95 6.27 -6.30
N LEU A 84 2.35 7.25 -6.98
CA LEU A 84 1.79 7.07 -8.33
C LEU A 84 2.82 6.59 -9.37
N PRO A 85 4.06 7.13 -9.41
CA PRO A 85 5.06 6.64 -10.37
C PRO A 85 5.34 5.15 -10.19
N PHE A 86 5.49 4.69 -8.94
CA PHE A 86 5.71 3.28 -8.63
C PHE A 86 4.50 2.40 -8.97
N VAL A 87 3.29 2.85 -8.63
CA VAL A 87 2.05 2.12 -8.97
C VAL A 87 1.91 1.98 -10.49
N GLY A 88 2.17 3.07 -11.23
CA GLY A 88 2.14 3.08 -12.69
C GLY A 88 3.17 2.13 -13.31
N GLN A 89 4.43 2.20 -12.88
CA GLN A 89 5.48 1.30 -13.33
C GLN A 89 5.12 -0.16 -13.05
N MET A 90 4.72 -0.49 -11.81
CA MET A 90 4.35 -1.86 -11.45
C MET A 90 3.13 -2.38 -12.22
N PHE A 91 2.17 -1.51 -12.53
CA PHE A 91 1.03 -1.88 -13.38
C PHE A 91 1.50 -2.29 -14.77
N VAL A 92 2.34 -1.47 -15.42
CA VAL A 92 2.89 -1.78 -16.75
C VAL A 92 3.71 -3.08 -16.70
N VAL A 93 4.58 -3.25 -15.70
CA VAL A 93 5.40 -4.46 -15.51
C VAL A 93 4.52 -5.69 -15.38
N VAL A 94 3.49 -5.66 -14.53
CA VAL A 94 2.57 -6.81 -14.36
C VAL A 94 1.82 -7.12 -15.65
N VAL A 95 1.34 -6.12 -16.38
CA VAL A 95 0.65 -6.34 -17.66
C VAL A 95 1.58 -6.99 -18.68
N MET A 96 2.82 -6.48 -18.84
CA MET A 96 3.81 -7.05 -19.75
C MET A 96 4.18 -8.49 -19.36
N MET A 97 4.39 -8.76 -18.07
CA MET A 97 4.69 -10.09 -17.55
C MET A 97 3.53 -11.06 -17.74
N LEU A 98 2.28 -10.62 -17.58
CA LEU A 98 1.10 -11.44 -17.86
C LEU A 98 0.99 -11.78 -19.35
N ILE A 99 1.24 -10.82 -20.25
CA ILE A 99 1.27 -11.09 -21.70
C ILE A 99 2.33 -12.15 -22.00
N MET A 100 3.55 -11.97 -21.49
CA MET A 100 4.64 -12.94 -21.66
C MET A 100 4.28 -14.31 -21.09
N PHE A 101 3.66 -14.36 -19.91
CA PHE A 101 3.20 -15.60 -19.29
C PHE A 101 2.17 -16.34 -20.16
N PHE A 102 1.19 -15.63 -20.72
CA PHE A 102 0.19 -16.23 -21.61
C PHE A 102 0.80 -16.69 -22.94
N GLN A 103 1.77 -15.94 -23.49
CA GLN A 103 2.52 -16.37 -24.67
C GLN A 103 3.31 -17.66 -24.39
N LEU A 104 4.00 -17.73 -23.26
CA LEU A 104 4.74 -18.93 -22.85
C LEU A 104 3.82 -20.10 -22.53
N LEU A 105 2.65 -19.86 -21.94
CA LEU A 105 1.64 -20.88 -21.70
C LEU A 105 1.14 -21.45 -23.02
N PHE A 106 0.86 -20.58 -24.00
CA PHE A 106 0.51 -21.02 -25.35
C PHE A 106 1.65 -21.85 -25.99
N CYS A 107 2.90 -21.39 -25.90
CA CYS A 107 4.05 -22.14 -26.39
C CYS A 107 4.24 -23.49 -25.67
N ALA A 108 3.90 -23.59 -24.38
CA ALA A 108 3.97 -24.84 -23.64
C ALA A 108 2.88 -25.83 -24.07
N LEU A 109 1.68 -25.34 -24.43
CA LEU A 109 0.58 -26.18 -24.93
C LEU A 109 0.75 -26.55 -26.41
N VAL A 110 1.31 -25.64 -27.22
CA VAL A 110 1.58 -25.80 -28.64
C VAL A 110 3.07 -25.54 -28.91
N PRO A 111 3.94 -26.49 -28.53
CA PRO A 111 5.39 -26.32 -28.66
C PRO A 111 5.88 -26.27 -30.10
N TYR A 112 5.02 -26.62 -31.07
CA TYR A 112 5.28 -26.62 -32.50
C TYR A 112 4.87 -25.31 -33.21
N SER A 113 4.43 -24.29 -32.46
CA SER A 113 4.07 -23.01 -33.05
C SER A 113 5.31 -22.22 -33.50
N SER A 114 5.16 -21.37 -34.54
CA SER A 114 6.21 -20.46 -34.98
C SER A 114 6.65 -19.47 -33.89
N LEU A 115 5.76 -19.16 -32.95
CA LEU A 115 6.04 -18.33 -31.78
C LEU A 115 6.95 -19.07 -30.80
N ALA A 116 6.77 -20.39 -30.61
CA ALA A 116 7.65 -21.21 -29.79
C ALA A 116 9.05 -21.37 -30.41
N GLU A 117 9.22 -21.25 -31.72
CA GLU A 117 10.53 -21.31 -32.38
C GLU A 117 11.39 -20.08 -32.07
N GLN A 118 10.79 -18.92 -31.82
CA GLN A 118 11.52 -17.69 -31.45
C GLN A 118 12.33 -17.85 -30.14
N PHE A 119 11.96 -18.79 -29.28
CA PHE A 119 12.66 -19.07 -28.02
C PHE A 119 13.84 -20.06 -28.16
N PHE A 120 14.03 -20.64 -29.35
CA PHE A 120 15.04 -21.67 -29.61
C PHE A 120 15.82 -21.35 -30.88
N SER A 121 17.00 -20.72 -30.76
CA SER A 121 17.81 -20.32 -31.93
C SER A 121 18.56 -21.46 -32.61
N ASP A 122 18.84 -22.56 -31.90
CA ASP A 122 19.88 -23.52 -32.30
C ASP A 122 19.33 -24.87 -32.76
N GLY A 123 18.19 -25.00 -33.45
CA GLY A 123 17.78 -26.14 -34.32
C GLY A 123 18.02 -27.63 -33.94
N HIS A 124 18.67 -27.96 -32.82
CA HIS A 124 19.30 -29.21 -32.44
C HIS A 124 18.88 -29.48 -30.99
N TYR A 125 17.60 -29.75 -30.82
CA TYR A 125 17.03 -30.09 -29.52
C TYR A 125 16.13 -31.30 -29.70
N THR A 126 16.17 -32.23 -28.75
CA THR A 126 15.15 -33.28 -28.71
C THR A 126 13.82 -32.70 -28.23
N LEU A 127 12.69 -33.30 -28.63
CA LEU A 127 11.35 -32.82 -28.27
C LEU A 127 11.17 -32.67 -26.75
N VAL A 128 11.68 -33.64 -25.99
CA VAL A 128 11.60 -33.67 -24.53
C VAL A 128 12.43 -32.55 -23.89
N GLU A 129 13.58 -32.19 -24.47
CA GLU A 129 14.40 -31.08 -23.97
C GLU A 129 13.74 -29.72 -24.22
N ARG A 130 13.06 -29.58 -25.37
CA ARG A 130 12.31 -28.37 -25.70
C ARG A 130 11.17 -28.13 -24.73
N GLU A 131 10.36 -29.15 -24.47
CA GLU A 131 9.25 -29.07 -23.52
C GLU A 131 9.73 -28.78 -22.10
N LYS A 132 10.81 -29.43 -21.64
CA LYS A 132 11.40 -29.17 -20.32
C LYS A 132 11.91 -27.73 -20.19
N LYS A 133 12.59 -27.20 -21.22
CA LYS A 133 13.06 -25.81 -21.22
C LYS A 133 11.89 -24.82 -21.20
N LEU A 134 10.87 -25.01 -22.05
CA LEU A 134 9.67 -24.17 -22.05
C LEU A 134 8.95 -24.18 -20.71
N LEU A 135 8.78 -25.35 -20.11
CA LEU A 135 8.13 -25.49 -18.81
C LEU A 135 8.95 -24.82 -17.70
N SER A 136 10.28 -24.95 -17.72
CA SER A 136 11.17 -24.24 -16.78
C SER A 136 11.07 -22.72 -16.92
N ILE A 137 11.07 -22.21 -18.15
CA ILE A 137 10.92 -20.77 -18.42
C ILE A 137 9.53 -20.30 -17.97
N LEU A 138 8.47 -21.06 -18.27
CA LEU A 138 7.10 -20.76 -17.86
C LEU A 138 6.97 -20.68 -16.34
N ILE A 139 7.52 -21.65 -15.60
CA ILE A 139 7.50 -21.65 -14.13
C ILE A 139 8.26 -20.43 -13.59
N THR A 140 9.42 -20.12 -14.19
CA THR A 140 10.25 -18.99 -13.78
C THR A 140 9.52 -17.67 -14.00
N VAL A 141 9.01 -17.42 -15.21
CA VAL A 141 8.23 -16.22 -15.54
C VAL A 141 6.95 -16.15 -14.71
N GLY A 142 6.25 -17.26 -14.48
CA GLY A 142 5.08 -17.32 -13.63
C GLY A 142 5.38 -16.91 -12.18
N LEU A 143 6.50 -17.37 -11.62
CA LEU A 143 6.95 -16.99 -10.29
C LEU A 143 7.25 -15.49 -10.21
N PHE A 144 8.01 -14.94 -11.16
CA PHE A 144 8.29 -13.50 -11.19
C PHE A 144 7.02 -12.65 -11.42
N THR A 145 6.09 -13.13 -12.24
CA THR A 145 4.78 -12.49 -12.46
C THR A 145 3.98 -12.44 -11.15
N PHE A 146 3.98 -13.52 -10.38
CA PHE A 146 3.33 -13.56 -9.07
C PHE A 146 3.96 -12.59 -8.08
N VAL A 147 5.30 -12.53 -8.02
CA VAL A 147 6.03 -11.57 -7.17
C VAL A 147 5.73 -10.12 -7.58
N ALA A 148 5.74 -9.82 -8.88
CA ALA A 148 5.37 -8.50 -9.40
C ALA A 148 3.92 -8.13 -9.06
N GLY A 149 2.99 -9.08 -9.19
CA GLY A 149 1.60 -8.90 -8.78
C GLY A 149 1.47 -8.63 -7.26
N TRP A 150 2.29 -9.28 -6.44
CA TRP A 150 2.36 -9.00 -5.01
C TRP A 150 2.88 -7.59 -4.72
N PHE A 151 3.95 -7.14 -5.40
CA PHE A 151 4.44 -5.76 -5.29
C PHE A 151 3.36 -4.74 -5.67
N LEU A 152 2.65 -4.94 -6.79
CA LEU A 152 1.56 -4.06 -7.20
C LEU A 152 0.44 -4.01 -6.15
N ARG A 153 0.06 -5.17 -5.58
CA ARG A 153 -0.93 -5.23 -4.50
C ARG A 153 -0.48 -4.43 -3.27
N VAL A 154 0.78 -4.57 -2.86
CA VAL A 154 1.36 -3.81 -1.75
C VAL A 154 1.37 -2.32 -2.08
N ALA A 155 1.71 -1.94 -3.31
CA ALA A 155 1.72 -0.55 -3.78
C ALA A 155 0.34 0.08 -3.67
N LEU A 156 -0.71 -0.59 -4.19
CA LEU A 156 -2.10 -0.14 -4.12
C LEU A 156 -2.61 -0.04 -2.67
N ALA A 157 -2.31 -1.04 -1.83
CA ALA A 157 -2.67 -1.00 -0.43
C ALA A 157 -1.96 0.14 0.32
N THR A 158 -0.70 0.43 -0.04
CA THR A 158 0.09 1.52 0.55
C THR A 158 -0.47 2.87 0.13
N TYR A 159 -0.83 3.01 -1.14
CA TYR A 159 -1.52 4.19 -1.67
C TYR A 159 -2.81 4.48 -0.88
N GLN A 160 -3.67 3.47 -0.71
CA GLN A 160 -4.90 3.59 0.09
C GLN A 160 -4.62 3.92 1.56
N TYR A 161 -3.55 3.36 2.13
CA TYR A 161 -3.14 3.64 3.50
C TYR A 161 -2.67 5.09 3.68
N PHE A 162 -1.85 5.60 2.77
CA PHE A 162 -1.37 6.98 2.80
C PHE A 162 -2.50 7.98 2.55
N ASP A 163 -3.44 7.67 1.66
CA ASP A 163 -4.63 8.49 1.44
C ASP A 163 -5.53 8.51 2.69
N TYR A 164 -5.76 7.36 3.32
CA TYR A 164 -6.48 7.31 4.59
C TYR A 164 -5.78 8.14 5.69
N MET A 165 -4.45 8.08 5.77
CA MET A 165 -3.68 8.84 6.74
C MET A 165 -3.70 10.35 6.45
N SER A 166 -3.66 10.76 5.19
CA SER A 166 -3.76 12.17 4.78
C SER A 166 -5.13 12.74 5.17
N MET A 167 -6.22 12.02 4.87
CA MET A 167 -7.58 12.38 5.24
C MET A 167 -7.76 12.44 6.76
N LYS A 168 -7.17 11.49 7.50
CA LYS A 168 -7.22 11.50 8.97
C LYS A 168 -6.48 12.70 9.57
N LYS A 169 -5.32 13.08 9.00
CA LYS A 169 -4.56 14.28 9.41
C LYS A 169 -5.38 15.54 9.10
N ALA A 170 -5.97 15.65 7.91
CA ALA A 170 -6.81 16.78 7.51
C ALA A 170 -8.04 16.96 8.42
N ARG A 171 -8.73 15.85 8.79
CA ARG A 171 -9.86 15.90 9.73
C ARG A 171 -9.47 16.37 11.13
N ARG A 172 -8.29 15.97 11.63
CA ARG A 172 -7.78 16.42 12.92
C ARG A 172 -7.41 17.90 12.90
N ALA A 173 -6.76 18.34 11.83
CA ALA A 173 -6.43 19.76 11.64
C ALA A 173 -7.71 20.62 11.55
N GLY A 174 -8.73 20.18 10.82
CA GLY A 174 -10.01 20.89 10.73
C GLY A 174 -10.76 20.99 12.07
N ARG A 175 -10.67 19.96 12.93
CA ARG A 175 -11.23 20.02 14.30
C ARG A 175 -10.48 21.02 15.18
N ALA A 176 -9.14 20.98 15.17
CA ALA A 176 -8.32 21.93 15.93
C ALA A 176 -8.55 23.38 15.47
N ASN A 177 -8.77 23.61 14.17
CA ASN A 177 -9.02 24.95 13.62
C ASN A 177 -10.43 25.47 13.97
N ASN A 178 -11.42 24.58 14.11
CA ASN A 178 -12.77 24.95 14.56
C ASN A 178 -12.85 25.22 16.07
N GLU A 179 -11.97 24.63 16.88
CA GLU A 179 -11.84 24.93 18.32
C GLU A 179 -11.11 26.26 18.59
N GLN A 180 -10.45 26.85 17.58
CA GLN A 180 -9.76 28.15 17.68
C GLN A 180 -10.59 29.34 17.18
N LEU A 181 -11.86 29.15 16.80
CA LEU A 181 -12.77 30.28 16.64
C LEU A 181 -13.06 30.86 18.04
N PRO A 182 -12.68 32.11 18.33
CA PRO A 182 -12.97 32.71 19.62
C PRO A 182 -14.49 32.69 19.85
N ALA A 183 -14.90 32.34 21.08
CA ALA A 183 -16.27 32.37 21.56
C ALA A 183 -16.82 33.82 21.61
N LEU A 184 -16.92 34.47 20.46
CA LEU A 184 -17.36 35.85 20.28
C LEU A 184 -18.85 35.97 19.92
N VAL A 185 -19.63 34.91 20.19
CA VAL A 185 -21.09 34.99 20.21
C VAL A 185 -21.59 34.53 21.57
N GLN A 186 -21.11 35.20 22.62
CA GLN A 186 -21.88 35.32 23.86
C GLN A 186 -22.74 36.58 23.70
N GLN A 187 -23.84 36.44 22.95
CA GLN A 187 -24.86 37.49 22.86
C GLN A 187 -25.54 37.64 24.22
N ASP A 188 -25.18 38.74 24.88
CA ASP A 188 -25.96 39.57 25.79
C ASP A 188 -27.18 38.98 26.51
N ALA A 189 -27.03 38.91 27.85
CA ALA A 189 -27.96 39.38 28.88
C ALA A 189 -29.46 39.11 28.75
N LEU A 190 -29.95 38.06 29.43
CA LEU A 190 -31.28 38.03 30.07
C LEU A 190 -31.23 37.20 31.38
N PRO A 191 -32.02 37.55 32.42
CA PRO A 191 -31.98 36.91 33.74
C PRO A 191 -32.50 35.45 33.70
N PRO A 192 -32.15 34.61 34.71
CA PRO A 192 -32.43 33.19 34.69
C PRO A 192 -33.94 32.89 34.66
N GLN A 193 -34.40 32.26 33.58
CA GLN A 193 -35.73 31.65 33.52
C GLN A 193 -35.73 30.34 34.35
N PRO A 194 -36.79 30.06 35.12
CA PRO A 194 -36.89 28.82 35.90
C PRO A 194 -36.92 27.59 34.97
N PRO A 195 -36.43 26.43 35.45
CA PRO A 195 -36.24 25.25 34.61
C PRO A 195 -37.57 24.74 34.08
N ALA A 196 -37.77 24.84 32.76
CA ALA A 196 -38.85 24.16 32.08
C ALA A 196 -38.57 22.64 32.08
N PRO A 197 -39.59 21.79 32.28
CA PRO A 197 -39.42 20.34 32.29
C PRO A 197 -38.86 19.86 30.95
N ALA A 198 -37.88 18.95 31.03
CA ALA A 198 -37.19 18.36 29.89
C ALA A 198 -38.17 17.73 28.90
N GLN A 199 -38.53 18.47 27.86
CA GLN A 199 -39.10 17.89 26.64
C GLN A 199 -37.92 17.41 25.79
N SER A 200 -37.64 16.11 25.90
CA SER A 200 -36.76 15.39 25.01
C SER A 200 -37.32 15.48 23.58
N PHE A 201 -36.73 16.32 22.74
CA PHE A 201 -36.89 16.18 21.29
C PHE A 201 -36.05 14.97 20.86
N PRO A 202 -36.65 13.92 20.26
CA PRO A 202 -35.87 12.82 19.71
C PRO A 202 -35.12 13.32 18.48
N ASN A 203 -33.80 13.42 18.59
CA ASN A 203 -32.92 13.58 17.45
C ASN A 203 -32.87 12.23 16.70
N PRO A 204 -33.32 12.13 15.43
CA PRO A 204 -33.39 10.86 14.71
C PRO A 204 -32.02 10.28 14.32
N ASN A 205 -30.93 11.01 14.56
CA ASN A 205 -29.57 10.59 14.18
C ASN A 205 -28.81 9.82 15.29
N PHE A 206 -29.43 9.53 16.43
CA PHE A 206 -28.88 8.60 17.43
C PHE A 206 -29.81 7.39 17.55
N GLY A 207 -29.57 6.40 16.69
CA GLY A 207 -30.00 5.04 16.97
C GLY A 207 -29.16 4.50 18.11
N ASN A 208 -29.81 4.23 19.24
CA ASN A 208 -29.25 3.51 20.38
C ASN A 208 -28.63 2.18 19.91
N SER A 209 -27.31 2.09 20.03
CA SER A 209 -26.62 0.83 20.26
C SER A 209 -25.52 1.09 21.30
N ASP A 210 -25.98 1.51 22.49
CA ASP A 210 -25.22 1.41 23.74
C ASP A 210 -25.52 0.03 24.34
N ASP A 211 -24.68 -0.94 24.00
CA ASP A 211 -24.49 -2.18 24.78
C ASP A 211 -23.08 -2.17 25.37
N GLU A 212 -22.67 -1.04 25.95
CA GLU A 212 -21.52 -0.95 26.85
C GLU A 212 -22.02 -0.27 28.13
N ASP A 213 -22.52 -1.04 29.11
CA ASP A 213 -22.44 -0.73 30.54
C ASP A 213 -23.09 -1.83 31.42
N GLU A 214 -22.43 -2.98 31.54
CA GLU A 214 -22.69 -3.96 32.62
C GLU A 214 -21.37 -4.44 33.27
N VAL A 215 -20.62 -3.57 33.97
CA VAL A 215 -19.49 -4.05 34.82
C VAL A 215 -19.40 -3.40 36.20
N PHE A 216 -20.16 -2.35 36.53
CA PHE A 216 -20.09 -1.78 37.88
C PHE A 216 -21.47 -1.47 38.48
N GLN A 217 -22.07 -2.47 39.12
CA GLN A 217 -22.77 -2.31 40.41
C GLN A 217 -23.21 -3.66 40.99
N LYS A 218 -22.51 -4.15 42.03
CA LYS A 218 -23.12 -5.04 43.01
C LYS A 218 -22.51 -4.87 44.40
N SER A 219 -23.41 -4.81 45.38
CA SER A 219 -23.28 -4.70 46.85
C SER A 219 -23.08 -3.28 47.42
N GLN A 220 -24.15 -2.57 47.83
CA GLN A 220 -24.83 -2.60 49.16
C GLN A 220 -23.91 -2.18 50.33
N ARG A 221 -23.95 -0.90 50.77
CA ARG A 221 -24.76 -0.28 51.87
C ARG A 221 -24.03 -0.30 53.25
N PRO A 222 -24.43 0.46 54.30
CA PRO A 222 -24.13 1.89 54.57
C PRO A 222 -23.54 2.13 56.00
N GLY A 223 -23.19 3.35 56.39
CA GLY A 223 -22.82 3.68 57.79
C GLY A 223 -22.04 4.99 57.94
N VAL A 224 -22.70 6.16 58.03
CA VAL A 224 -23.05 6.92 59.26
C VAL A 224 -21.96 7.93 59.69
N GLU A 225 -22.48 9.09 60.07
CA GLU A 225 -21.92 10.40 60.42
C GLU A 225 -20.67 10.48 61.31
N ILE A 226 -19.97 11.60 61.11
CA ILE A 226 -18.94 12.17 61.97
C ILE A 226 -19.61 12.82 63.20
N VAL A 227 -19.07 12.56 64.39
CA VAL A 227 -18.86 13.56 65.44
C VAL A 227 -17.36 13.59 65.74
#